data_AF-V5GR23-F1
#
_entry.id   AF-V5GR23-F1
#
_cell.length_a   1.000
_cell.length_b   1.000
_cell.length_c   1.000
_cell.angle_alpha   90.00
_cell.angle_beta   90.00
_cell.angle_gamma   90.00
#
_symmetry.space_group_name_H-M   'P 1'
#
loop_
_entity.id
_entity.type
_entity.pdbx_description
1 polymer ?
#
loop_
_entity_poly.entity_id
_entity_poly.type
_entity_poly.pdbx_seq_one_letter_code
_entity_poly.pdbx_strand_id
1 'polypeptide(L)'
;MLFLFQKNTPRELKDLRPISILPALSKILEYIVKDQIMNHLTINNILPVEQSGFREGHSCSTALLNVTDHIFRATDSGLCSILVLLDYSKAFDTISHDILENILMFAGFDISAVQFISNYLVGGQQRVVLKNDISNYINTNCGVPQGSVLGSTLFSLYTSSFPNFLKHCKIQMYADDTQLFYSFHPNDIQNSCIIINSELETLRRISLEHSLRLNPTKCVTMLFASRVKYAQLLPEVNITVDNVQLEVKNEVKVLGLTIDSDLRFNKHISNCVKKSIINLKILYKSRHILSEKLKILLCQSLVLSVFNYGDTVYGPCLAQAISQRIQKIQNYCLRFIYGIRKRNRVRHKLMNTKWLDMKNIRLHHSATLFKTIILNKSPQYLYNKIRFRTDHNLNTRFKGNLTPPSHKTATFERWFSYNMPTIYNALPLPQIAVCQLFQKNI
;
A
#
# COMPACT_ATOMS: atom_id res chain seq x y z
N MET A 1 -17.01 -17.57 -15.20
CA MET A 1 -16.20 -17.16 -14.04
C MET A 1 -14.96 -18.04 -13.96
N LEU A 2 -13.79 -17.51 -13.59
CA LEU A 2 -12.54 -18.24 -13.40
C LEU A 2 -12.13 -18.20 -11.93
N PHE A 3 -11.62 -19.29 -11.35
CA PHE A 3 -11.24 -19.34 -9.94
C PHE A 3 -9.73 -19.24 -9.76
N LEU A 4 -9.26 -18.26 -8.99
CA LEU A 4 -7.87 -18.19 -8.53
C LEU A 4 -7.71 -18.87 -7.17
N PHE A 5 -6.55 -19.46 -6.93
CA PHE A 5 -6.23 -20.04 -5.63
C PHE A 5 -5.70 -18.96 -4.68
N GLN A 6 -6.36 -18.77 -3.54
CA GLN A 6 -5.90 -17.88 -2.48
C GLN A 6 -4.76 -18.49 -1.65
N LYS A 7 -4.62 -19.82 -1.69
CA LYS A 7 -3.56 -20.60 -1.02
C LYS A 7 -2.88 -21.53 -2.01
N ASN A 8 -1.64 -21.92 -1.72
CA ASN A 8 -0.86 -22.84 -2.57
C ASN A 8 -1.54 -24.20 -2.78
N THR A 9 -2.36 -24.64 -1.83
CA THR A 9 -3.15 -25.88 -1.89
C THR A 9 -4.56 -25.58 -1.37
N PRO A 10 -5.52 -25.21 -2.24
CA PRO A 10 -6.91 -24.97 -1.83
C PRO A 10 -7.55 -26.29 -1.38
N ARG A 11 -8.22 -26.28 -0.22
CA ARG A 11 -8.93 -27.45 0.31
C ARG A 11 -10.43 -27.22 0.42
N GLU A 12 -10.83 -25.96 0.52
CA GLU A 12 -12.23 -25.55 0.67
C GLU A 12 -12.61 -24.47 -0.35
N LEU A 13 -13.91 -24.30 -0.61
CA LEU A 13 -14.41 -23.25 -1.53
C LEU A 13 -13.98 -21.84 -1.12
N LYS A 14 -13.82 -21.57 0.18
CA LYS A 14 -13.33 -20.28 0.71
C LYS A 14 -11.88 -19.98 0.33
N ASP A 15 -11.11 -20.99 -0.10
CA ASP A 15 -9.74 -20.83 -0.59
C ASP A 15 -9.70 -20.46 -2.09
N LEU A 16 -10.85 -20.37 -2.75
CA LEU A 16 -10.98 -19.97 -4.15
C LEU A 16 -11.47 -18.52 -4.23
N ARG A 17 -10.93 -17.76 -5.19
CA ARG A 17 -11.35 -16.39 -5.50
C ARG A 17 -11.99 -16.35 -6.90
N PRO A 18 -13.31 -16.14 -7.01
CA PRO A 18 -13.98 -16.05 -8.30
C PRO A 18 -13.63 -14.76 -9.05
N ILE A 19 -13.25 -14.86 -10.31
CA ILE A 19 -13.00 -13.73 -11.21
C ILE A 19 -14.01 -13.75 -12.35
N SER A 20 -14.68 -12.61 -12.54
CA SER A 20 -15.52 -12.34 -13.68
C SER A 20 -14.66 -12.00 -14.89
N ILE A 21 -14.76 -12.82 -15.94
CA ILE A 21 -14.15 -12.52 -17.24
C ILE A 21 -15.12 -11.63 -18.00
N LEU A 22 -14.92 -10.32 -17.91
CA LEU A 22 -15.75 -9.35 -18.62
C LEU A 22 -15.36 -9.28 -20.11
N PRO A 23 -16.33 -9.05 -21.01
CA PRO A 23 -16.06 -8.85 -22.44
C PRO A 23 -15.04 -7.74 -22.67
N ALA A 24 -14.21 -7.87 -23.71
CA ALA A 24 -13.17 -6.88 -24.01
C ALA A 24 -13.75 -5.47 -24.23
N LEU A 25 -14.85 -5.36 -24.98
CA LEU A 25 -15.55 -4.09 -25.19
C LEU A 25 -16.08 -3.47 -23.89
N SER A 26 -16.60 -4.29 -22.96
CA SER A 26 -17.03 -3.83 -21.63
C SER A 26 -15.87 -3.20 -20.88
N LYS A 27 -14.68 -3.81 -20.91
CA LYS A 27 -13.50 -3.26 -20.22
C LYS A 27 -13.02 -1.94 -20.81
N ILE A 28 -13.11 -1.79 -22.13
CA ILE A 28 -12.77 -0.52 -22.81
C ILE A 28 -13.75 0.57 -22.36
N LEU A 29 -15.05 0.27 -22.37
CA LEU A 29 -16.08 1.21 -21.93
C LEU A 29 -15.90 1.56 -20.44
N GLU A 30 -15.68 0.58 -19.57
CA GLU A 30 -15.42 0.79 -18.16
C GLU A 30 -14.19 1.68 -17.91
N TYR A 31 -13.15 1.58 -18.75
CA TYR A 31 -11.99 2.44 -18.64
C TYR A 31 -12.32 3.90 -18.97
N ILE A 32 -13.09 4.15 -20.03
CA ILE A 32 -13.54 5.50 -20.42
C ILE A 32 -14.43 6.09 -19.32
N VAL A 33 -15.41 5.31 -18.83
CA VAL A 33 -16.32 5.73 -17.76
C VAL A 33 -15.55 5.98 -16.47
N LYS A 34 -14.56 5.14 -16.14
CA LYS A 34 -13.69 5.34 -14.97
C LYS A 34 -12.98 6.68 -15.04
N ASP A 35 -12.41 7.04 -16.18
CA ASP A 35 -11.70 8.31 -16.35
C ASP A 35 -12.63 9.50 -16.08
N GLN A 36 -13.84 9.49 -16.66
CA GLN A 36 -14.86 10.50 -16.42
C GLN A 36 -15.27 10.60 -14.94
N ILE A 37 -15.54 9.45 -14.30
CA ILE A 37 -15.86 9.38 -12.87
C ILE A 37 -14.71 9.97 -12.04
N MET A 38 -13.48 9.54 -12.29
CA MET A 38 -12.32 10.00 -11.52
C MET A 38 -12.07 11.51 -11.68
N ASN A 39 -12.29 12.04 -12.88
CA ASN A 39 -12.21 13.48 -13.14
C ASN A 39 -13.27 14.24 -12.32
N HIS A 40 -14.52 13.79 -12.34
CA HIS A 40 -15.60 14.37 -11.52
C HIS A 40 -15.29 14.32 -10.01
N LEU A 41 -14.87 13.14 -9.52
CA LEU A 41 -14.52 12.96 -8.11
C LEU A 41 -13.36 13.85 -7.66
N THR A 42 -12.41 14.12 -8.55
CA THR A 42 -11.22 14.95 -8.29
C THR A 42 -11.58 16.42 -8.28
N ILE A 43 -12.29 16.91 -9.30
CA ILE A 43 -12.69 18.33 -9.41
C ILE A 43 -13.56 18.75 -8.23
N ASN A 44 -14.48 17.87 -7.81
CA ASN A 44 -15.41 18.14 -6.73
C ASN A 44 -14.92 17.72 -5.34
N ASN A 45 -13.68 17.21 -5.21
CA ASN A 45 -13.07 16.75 -3.95
C ASN A 45 -13.96 15.77 -3.16
N ILE A 46 -14.61 14.83 -3.85
CA ILE A 46 -15.60 13.93 -3.25
C ILE A 46 -14.93 12.83 -2.41
N LEU A 47 -13.81 12.28 -2.87
CA LEU A 47 -13.12 11.20 -2.16
C LEU A 47 -12.31 11.74 -0.97
N PRO A 48 -12.46 11.18 0.24
CA PRO A 48 -11.79 11.65 1.44
C PRO A 48 -10.27 11.54 1.30
N VAL A 49 -9.53 12.40 2.00
CA VAL A 49 -8.06 12.49 1.90
C VAL A 49 -7.40 11.16 2.32
N GLU A 50 -8.06 10.43 3.22
CA GLU A 50 -7.69 9.14 3.80
C GLU A 50 -7.80 7.98 2.80
N GLN A 51 -8.53 8.12 1.69
CA GLN A 51 -8.66 7.08 0.67
C GLN A 51 -7.53 7.17 -0.36
N SER A 52 -6.69 6.13 -0.43
CA SER A 52 -5.57 6.03 -1.38
C SER A 52 -5.75 4.99 -2.47
N GLY A 53 -6.79 4.16 -2.39
CA GLY A 53 -7.06 3.10 -3.37
C GLY A 53 -7.44 3.68 -4.72
N PHE A 54 -6.74 3.24 -5.77
CA PHE A 54 -7.08 3.50 -7.17
C PHE A 54 -7.17 4.98 -7.57
N ARG A 55 -6.44 5.86 -6.87
CA ARG A 55 -6.35 7.30 -7.15
C ARG A 55 -5.00 7.68 -7.73
N GLU A 56 -5.01 8.64 -8.66
CA GLU A 56 -3.78 9.23 -9.18
C GLU A 56 -3.01 9.96 -8.08
N GLY A 57 -1.68 9.87 -8.10
CA GLY A 57 -0.81 10.43 -7.06
C GLY A 57 -0.75 9.61 -5.77
N HIS A 58 -1.60 8.60 -5.61
CA HIS A 58 -1.62 7.70 -4.45
C HIS A 58 -1.07 6.31 -4.82
N SER A 59 -0.49 5.62 -3.83
CA SER A 59 0.00 4.25 -3.98
C SER A 59 -0.07 3.51 -2.64
N CYS A 60 0.13 2.19 -2.67
CA CYS A 60 0.29 1.41 -1.43
C CYS A 60 1.43 1.98 -0.57
N SER A 61 2.54 2.40 -1.19
CA SER A 61 3.67 3.01 -0.49
C SER A 61 3.29 4.32 0.19
N THR A 62 2.54 5.22 -0.47
CA THR A 62 2.16 6.49 0.15
C THR A 62 1.19 6.30 1.32
N ALA A 63 0.23 5.37 1.19
CA ALA A 63 -0.67 5.01 2.28
C ALA A 63 0.09 4.46 3.49
N LEU A 64 1.03 3.54 3.26
CA LEU A 64 1.88 3.00 4.33
C LEU A 64 2.82 4.04 4.93
N LEU A 65 3.37 4.95 4.13
CA LEU A 65 4.18 6.07 4.63
C LEU A 65 3.37 6.97 5.56
N ASN A 66 2.09 7.18 5.30
CA ASN A 66 1.25 7.99 6.18
C ASN A 66 1.13 7.40 7.59
N VAL A 67 0.75 6.12 7.64
CA VAL A 67 0.52 5.35 8.87
C VAL A 67 1.83 5.18 9.64
N THR A 68 2.88 4.70 8.98
CA THR A 68 4.17 4.47 9.64
C THR A 68 4.78 5.76 10.15
N ASP A 69 4.81 6.84 9.36
CA ASP A 69 5.33 8.14 9.80
C ASP A 69 4.58 8.70 11.02
N HIS A 70 3.26 8.46 11.12
CA HIS A 70 2.50 8.82 12.32
C HIS A 70 2.96 8.04 13.55
N ILE A 71 3.07 6.72 13.44
CA ILE A 71 3.54 5.83 14.52
C ILE A 71 4.95 6.23 14.97
N PHE A 72 5.82 6.61 14.04
CA PHE A 72 7.17 7.06 14.38
C PHE A 72 7.22 8.38 15.12
N ARG A 73 6.46 9.37 14.67
CA ARG A 73 6.35 10.65 15.37
C ARG A 73 5.83 10.45 16.79
N ALA A 74 4.84 9.57 16.97
CA ALA A 74 4.32 9.22 18.28
C ALA A 74 5.41 8.57 19.15
N THR A 75 6.11 7.57 18.62
CA THR A 75 7.18 6.87 19.33
C THR A 75 8.34 7.80 19.71
N ASP A 76 8.76 8.70 18.81
CA ASP A 76 9.81 9.69 19.08
C ASP A 76 9.40 10.68 20.18
N SER A 77 8.10 10.96 20.29
CA SER A 77 7.53 11.78 21.36
C SER A 77 7.28 11.00 22.66
N GLY A 78 7.65 9.72 22.72
CA GLY A 78 7.51 8.86 23.89
C GLY A 78 6.13 8.22 24.07
N LEU A 79 5.24 8.40 23.09
CA LEU A 79 3.91 7.81 23.03
C LEU A 79 3.97 6.36 22.52
N CYS A 80 2.87 5.65 22.65
CA CYS A 80 2.62 4.34 22.04
C CYS A 80 1.52 4.47 20.99
N SER A 81 1.42 3.51 20.08
CA SER A 81 0.37 3.48 19.07
C SER A 81 -0.24 2.09 18.95
N ILE A 82 -1.55 2.04 18.71
CA ILE A 82 -2.26 0.84 18.29
C ILE A 82 -2.69 1.04 16.83
N LEU A 83 -2.48 0.00 16.02
CA LEU A 83 -2.95 -0.12 14.64
C LEU A 83 -3.92 -1.31 14.58
N VAL A 84 -5.13 -1.07 14.12
CA VAL A 84 -6.12 -2.10 13.85
C VAL A 84 -6.29 -2.21 12.34
N LEU A 85 -6.00 -3.39 11.82
CA LEU A 85 -6.16 -3.75 10.42
C LEU A 85 -7.53 -4.40 10.27
N LEU A 86 -8.42 -3.73 9.54
CA LEU A 86 -9.80 -4.16 9.33
C LEU A 86 -9.91 -4.89 8.00
N ASP A 87 -10.61 -6.03 8.02
CA ASP A 87 -10.91 -6.86 6.85
C ASP A 87 -12.42 -7.02 6.72
N TYR A 88 -12.95 -6.75 5.53
CA TYR A 88 -14.37 -6.91 5.24
C TYR A 88 -14.63 -8.26 4.58
N SER A 89 -15.66 -8.97 5.06
CA SER A 89 -16.09 -10.23 4.48
C SER A 89 -16.69 -10.00 3.09
N LYS A 90 -15.96 -10.41 2.05
CA LYS A 90 -16.41 -10.35 0.64
C LYS A 90 -16.82 -8.93 0.23
N ALA A 91 -16.05 -7.92 0.62
CA ALA A 91 -16.40 -6.50 0.48
C ALA A 91 -16.99 -6.09 -0.88
N PHE A 92 -16.34 -6.50 -1.97
CA PHE A 92 -16.80 -6.20 -3.33
C PHE A 92 -18.06 -6.96 -3.72
N ASP A 93 -18.31 -8.15 -3.17
CA ASP A 93 -19.46 -8.99 -3.50
C ASP A 93 -20.71 -8.59 -2.68
N THR A 94 -20.58 -7.70 -1.70
CA THR A 94 -21.67 -7.31 -0.77
C THR A 94 -22.16 -5.88 -0.97
N ILE A 95 -21.64 -5.14 -1.95
CA ILE A 95 -22.07 -3.77 -2.23
C ILE A 95 -23.58 -3.77 -2.55
N SER A 96 -24.38 -3.00 -1.82
CA SER A 96 -25.79 -2.81 -2.15
C SER A 96 -25.92 -1.83 -3.31
N HIS A 97 -26.63 -2.22 -4.37
CA HIS A 97 -26.84 -1.37 -5.54
C HIS A 97 -27.67 -0.14 -5.19
N ASP A 98 -28.73 -0.30 -4.40
CA ASP A 98 -29.58 0.82 -3.94
C ASP A 98 -28.80 1.87 -3.13
N ILE A 99 -27.92 1.40 -2.23
CA ILE A 99 -27.07 2.30 -1.43
C ILE A 99 -26.06 3.01 -2.33
N LEU A 100 -25.46 2.28 -3.28
CA LEU A 100 -24.50 2.86 -4.23
C LEU A 100 -25.17 3.92 -5.11
N GLU A 101 -26.39 3.70 -5.60
CA GLU A 101 -27.15 4.68 -6.36
C GLU A 101 -27.39 5.96 -5.56
N ASN A 102 -27.81 5.83 -4.30
CA ASN A 102 -27.99 6.97 -3.40
C ASN A 102 -26.69 7.74 -3.17
N ILE A 103 -25.57 7.03 -3.01
CA ILE A 103 -24.24 7.64 -2.87
C ILE A 103 -23.84 8.38 -4.17
N LEU A 104 -24.12 7.81 -5.34
CA LEU A 104 -23.84 8.46 -6.62
C LEU A 104 -24.66 9.74 -6.78
N MET A 105 -25.97 9.71 -6.46
CA MET A 105 -26.81 10.90 -6.48
C MET A 105 -26.29 11.97 -5.50
N PHE A 106 -25.94 11.58 -4.27
CA PHE A 106 -25.37 12.50 -3.27
C PHE A 106 -24.02 13.08 -3.71
N ALA A 107 -23.22 12.31 -4.45
CA ALA A 107 -21.95 12.74 -5.04
C ALA A 107 -22.13 13.64 -6.29
N GLY A 108 -23.37 14.02 -6.63
CA GLY A 108 -23.66 14.96 -7.72
C GLY A 108 -23.54 14.36 -9.12
N PHE A 109 -23.75 13.05 -9.27
CA PHE A 109 -23.84 12.41 -10.58
C PHE A 109 -25.19 12.71 -11.24
N ASP A 110 -25.18 12.93 -12.55
CA ASP A 110 -26.41 13.06 -13.33
C ASP A 110 -27.24 11.76 -13.29
N ILE A 111 -28.56 11.90 -13.32
CA ILE A 111 -29.51 10.77 -13.27
C ILE A 111 -29.19 9.73 -14.36
N SER A 112 -28.84 10.17 -15.57
CA SER A 112 -28.46 9.28 -16.67
C SER A 112 -27.18 8.48 -16.39
N ALA A 113 -26.20 9.07 -15.71
CA ALA A 113 -24.98 8.39 -15.30
C ALA A 113 -25.25 7.38 -14.18
N VAL A 114 -26.09 7.74 -13.21
CA VAL A 114 -26.54 6.82 -12.15
C VAL A 114 -27.27 5.62 -12.76
N GLN A 115 -28.21 5.86 -13.68
CA GLN A 115 -28.93 4.79 -14.39
C GLN A 115 -27.99 3.92 -15.23
N PHE A 116 -26.99 4.51 -15.89
CA PHE A 116 -25.99 3.74 -16.63
C PHE A 116 -25.21 2.79 -15.72
N ILE A 117 -24.73 3.29 -14.58
CA ILE A 117 -23.98 2.46 -13.60
C ILE A 117 -24.90 1.41 -12.98
N SER A 118 -26.13 1.78 -12.61
CA SER A 118 -27.14 0.85 -12.11
C SER A 118 -27.39 -0.29 -13.09
N ASN A 119 -27.71 0.02 -14.36
CA ASN A 119 -27.93 -0.98 -15.41
C ASN A 119 -26.69 -1.83 -15.72
N TYR A 120 -25.49 -1.32 -15.49
CA TYR A 120 -24.26 -2.11 -15.61
C TYR A 120 -24.14 -3.15 -14.48
N LEU A 121 -24.62 -2.83 -13.28
CA LEU A 121 -24.56 -3.71 -12.11
C LEU A 121 -25.77 -4.65 -12.00
N VAL A 122 -26.96 -4.14 -12.33
CA VAL A 122 -28.25 -4.82 -12.29
C VAL A 122 -28.44 -5.63 -13.58
N GLY A 123 -28.70 -6.93 -13.45
CA GLY A 123 -28.93 -7.83 -14.58
C GLY A 123 -27.75 -8.72 -14.96
N GLY A 124 -26.64 -8.63 -14.22
CA GLY A 124 -25.54 -9.58 -14.34
C GLY A 124 -25.98 -10.98 -13.93
N GLN A 125 -26.11 -11.90 -14.90
CA GLN A 125 -26.24 -13.32 -14.61
C GLN A 125 -24.86 -13.97 -14.56
N GLN A 126 -24.64 -14.81 -13.56
CA GLN A 126 -23.41 -15.58 -13.42
C GLN A 126 -23.70 -17.08 -13.47
N ARG A 127 -22.76 -17.81 -14.08
CA ARG A 127 -22.70 -19.28 -14.02
C ARG A 127 -21.25 -19.74 -13.92
N VAL A 128 -21.09 -20.94 -13.39
CA VAL A 128 -19.80 -21.63 -13.28
C VAL A 128 -19.66 -22.59 -14.45
N VAL A 129 -18.49 -22.58 -15.09
CA VAL A 129 -18.11 -23.54 -16.12
C VAL A 129 -16.89 -24.30 -15.62
N LEU A 130 -17.02 -25.62 -15.45
CA LEU A 130 -15.99 -26.52 -14.95
C LEU A 130 -15.74 -27.62 -15.98
N LYS A 131 -14.69 -27.45 -16.80
CA LYS A 131 -14.37 -28.33 -17.94
C LYS A 131 -15.58 -28.48 -18.88
N ASN A 132 -16.33 -29.58 -18.74
CA ASN A 132 -17.48 -29.91 -19.58
C ASN A 132 -18.83 -29.62 -18.89
N ASP A 133 -18.80 -29.30 -17.59
CA ASP A 133 -20.02 -29.04 -16.81
C ASP A 133 -20.30 -27.54 -16.75
N ILE A 134 -21.59 -27.20 -16.88
CA ILE A 134 -22.09 -25.83 -16.88
C ILE A 134 -23.21 -25.74 -15.85
N SER A 135 -23.10 -24.82 -14.90
CA SER A 135 -24.18 -24.56 -13.94
C SER A 135 -25.30 -23.75 -14.57
N ASN A 136 -26.46 -23.76 -13.92
CA ASN A 136 -27.53 -22.81 -14.22
C ASN A 136 -27.06 -21.36 -13.97
N TYR A 137 -27.72 -20.42 -14.64
CA TYR A 137 -27.54 -18.99 -14.38
C TYR A 137 -28.18 -18.61 -13.06
N ILE A 138 -27.50 -17.74 -12.31
CA ILE A 138 -27.98 -17.12 -11.08
C ILE A 138 -27.86 -15.61 -11.26
N ASN A 139 -28.90 -14.87 -10.84
CA ASN A 139 -28.89 -13.42 -10.86
C ASN A 139 -27.94 -12.86 -9.79
N THR A 140 -27.23 -11.79 -10.13
CA THR A 140 -26.35 -11.07 -9.21
C THR A 140 -27.12 -9.85 -8.68
N ASN A 141 -27.56 -9.92 -7.44
CA ASN A 141 -28.42 -8.89 -6.82
C ASN A 141 -27.63 -7.87 -5.98
N CYS A 142 -26.32 -8.07 -5.82
CA CYS A 142 -25.43 -7.19 -5.07
C CYS A 142 -23.98 -7.41 -5.52
N GLY A 143 -23.12 -6.48 -5.13
CA GLY A 143 -21.70 -6.50 -5.41
C GLY A 143 -21.34 -5.88 -6.76
N VAL A 144 -20.04 -5.81 -7.00
CA VAL A 144 -19.45 -5.40 -8.28
C VAL A 144 -18.66 -6.57 -8.87
N PRO A 145 -18.66 -6.76 -10.20
CA PRO A 145 -17.95 -7.88 -10.81
C PRO A 145 -16.46 -7.90 -10.45
N GLN A 146 -15.98 -9.00 -9.88
CA GLN A 146 -14.58 -9.13 -9.50
C GLN A 146 -13.69 -9.23 -10.76
N GLY A 147 -12.88 -8.20 -11.01
CA GLY A 147 -12.16 -8.04 -12.29
C GLY A 147 -12.70 -6.91 -13.17
N SER A 148 -13.76 -6.22 -12.71
CA SER A 148 -14.19 -4.93 -13.25
C SER A 148 -13.12 -3.86 -13.03
N VAL A 149 -12.97 -3.00 -14.03
CA VAL A 149 -12.14 -1.79 -13.97
C VAL A 149 -12.82 -0.74 -13.07
N LEU A 150 -14.16 -0.66 -13.10
CA LEU A 150 -14.96 0.26 -12.30
C LEU A 150 -15.15 -0.16 -10.84
N GLY A 151 -15.24 -1.47 -10.55
CA GLY A 151 -15.63 -1.95 -9.22
C GLY A 151 -14.78 -1.40 -8.08
N SER A 152 -13.49 -1.22 -8.33
CA SER A 152 -12.54 -0.60 -7.40
C SER A 152 -12.83 0.87 -7.09
N THR A 153 -13.15 1.67 -8.11
CA THR A 153 -13.52 3.08 -7.97
C THR A 153 -14.88 3.22 -7.27
N LEU A 154 -15.85 2.38 -7.63
CA LEU A 154 -17.16 2.35 -6.99
C LEU A 154 -17.07 1.99 -5.51
N PHE A 155 -16.22 1.03 -5.13
CA PHE A 155 -16.00 0.70 -3.72
C PHE A 155 -15.36 1.84 -2.92
N SER A 156 -14.37 2.53 -3.51
CA SER A 156 -13.77 3.72 -2.88
C SER A 156 -14.80 4.83 -2.63
N LEU A 157 -15.75 5.02 -3.55
CA LEU A 157 -16.86 5.96 -3.39
C LEU A 157 -17.87 5.47 -2.34
N TYR A 158 -18.20 4.18 -2.36
CA TYR A 158 -19.14 3.54 -1.44
C TYR A 158 -18.77 3.69 0.04
N THR A 159 -17.46 3.72 0.32
CA THR A 159 -16.91 3.86 1.68
C THR A 159 -16.41 5.29 1.99
N SER A 160 -16.64 6.25 1.09
CA SER A 160 -16.09 7.61 1.16
C SER A 160 -16.51 8.40 2.40
N SER A 161 -17.67 8.10 2.97
CA SER A 161 -18.19 8.77 4.17
C SER A 161 -17.61 8.23 5.47
N PHE A 162 -16.97 7.05 5.47
CA PHE A 162 -16.58 6.35 6.69
C PHE A 162 -15.66 7.16 7.60
N PRO A 163 -14.65 7.90 7.08
CA PRO A 163 -13.80 8.74 7.92
C PRO A 163 -14.56 9.81 8.71
N ASN A 164 -15.70 10.30 8.21
CA ASN A 164 -16.45 11.40 8.82
C ASN A 164 -17.11 11.02 10.14
N PHE A 165 -17.24 9.72 10.43
CA PHE A 165 -17.85 9.21 11.66
C PHE A 165 -16.84 9.03 12.80
N LEU A 166 -15.55 9.18 12.52
CA LEU A 166 -14.47 9.05 13.49
C LEU A 166 -14.11 10.41 14.10
N LYS A 167 -13.83 10.43 15.40
CA LYS A 167 -13.52 11.64 16.18
C LYS A 167 -12.10 11.64 16.74
N HIS A 168 -11.53 10.48 17.04
CA HIS A 168 -10.30 10.32 17.80
C HIS A 168 -9.23 9.53 17.04
N CYS A 169 -9.56 8.37 16.48
CA CYS A 169 -8.63 7.59 15.68
C CYS A 169 -8.53 8.16 14.28
N LYS A 170 -7.37 7.91 13.69
CA LYS A 170 -7.12 8.18 12.28
C LYS A 170 -7.39 6.93 11.47
N ILE A 171 -7.83 7.12 10.24
CA ILE A 171 -8.10 6.05 9.30
C ILE A 171 -7.25 6.24 8.04
N GLN A 172 -6.77 5.15 7.48
CA GLN A 172 -6.15 5.12 6.16
C GLN A 172 -6.79 3.97 5.37
N MET A 173 -7.35 4.30 4.23
CA MET A 173 -8.05 3.34 3.38
C MET A 173 -7.27 3.13 2.08
N TYR A 174 -7.31 1.90 1.58
CA TYR A 174 -6.87 1.53 0.25
C TYR A 174 -7.86 0.52 -0.31
N ALA A 175 -8.93 1.02 -0.92
CA ALA A 175 -10.09 0.20 -1.26
C ALA A 175 -10.64 -0.54 -0.02
N ASP A 176 -10.73 -1.87 -0.04
CA ASP A 176 -11.23 -2.69 1.08
C ASP A 176 -10.25 -2.79 2.26
N ASP A 177 -8.95 -2.63 2.02
CA ASP A 177 -7.95 -2.61 3.08
C ASP A 177 -8.08 -1.31 3.91
N THR A 178 -8.57 -1.44 5.15
CA THR A 178 -8.80 -0.30 6.05
C THR A 178 -7.93 -0.40 7.29
N GLN A 179 -7.25 0.70 7.63
CA GLN A 179 -6.31 0.78 8.76
C GLN A 179 -6.78 1.87 9.72
N LEU A 180 -7.17 1.49 10.94
CA LEU A 180 -7.50 2.42 12.02
C LEU A 180 -6.29 2.52 12.97
N PHE A 181 -5.86 3.72 13.34
CA PHE A 181 -4.72 3.89 14.22
C PHE A 181 -4.87 5.06 15.18
N TYR A 182 -4.36 4.85 16.40
CA TYR A 182 -4.43 5.80 17.50
C TYR A 182 -3.13 5.81 18.29
N SER A 183 -2.69 7.00 18.71
CA SER A 183 -1.49 7.18 19.52
C SER A 183 -1.84 7.77 20.88
N PHE A 184 -1.22 7.26 21.93
CA PHE A 184 -1.59 7.53 23.32
C PHE A 184 -0.37 7.55 24.24
N HIS A 185 -0.51 8.17 25.41
CA HIS A 185 0.51 8.09 26.44
C HIS A 185 0.48 6.69 27.08
N PRO A 186 1.62 6.05 27.38
CA PRO A 186 1.67 4.68 27.89
C PRO A 186 0.75 4.41 29.09
N ASN A 187 0.58 5.38 29.98
CA ASN A 187 -0.26 5.27 31.17
C ASN A 187 -1.77 5.27 30.86
N ASP A 188 -2.16 5.61 29.64
CA ASP A 188 -3.56 5.74 29.22
C ASP A 188 -4.05 4.54 28.39
N ILE A 189 -3.37 3.39 28.43
CA ILE A 189 -3.70 2.22 27.60
C ILE A 189 -5.15 1.76 27.75
N GLN A 190 -5.69 1.75 28.97
CA GLN A 190 -7.07 1.33 29.23
C GLN A 190 -8.07 2.29 28.59
N ASN A 191 -7.92 3.60 28.83
CA ASN A 191 -8.73 4.64 28.19
C ASN A 191 -8.60 4.60 26.66
N SER A 192 -7.41 4.32 26.16
CA SER A 192 -7.15 4.22 24.71
C SER A 192 -7.87 3.03 24.08
N CYS A 193 -7.90 1.87 24.76
CA CYS A 193 -8.69 0.72 24.31
C CYS A 193 -10.19 1.05 24.28
N ILE A 194 -10.71 1.78 25.26
CA ILE A 194 -12.12 2.22 25.29
C ILE A 194 -12.42 3.13 24.09
N ILE A 195 -11.56 4.11 23.81
CA ILE A 195 -11.71 5.02 22.67
C ILE A 195 -11.71 4.23 21.35
N ILE A 196 -10.72 3.35 21.16
CA ILE A 196 -10.59 2.55 19.93
C ILE A 196 -11.81 1.63 19.76
N ASN A 197 -12.27 0.96 20.81
CA ASN A 197 -13.43 0.07 20.73
C ASN A 197 -14.73 0.84 20.43
N SER A 198 -14.92 2.02 21.00
CA SER A 198 -16.06 2.90 20.70
C SER A 198 -16.11 3.30 19.22
N GLU A 199 -14.95 3.59 18.63
CA GLU A 199 -14.85 3.94 17.22
C GLU A 199 -14.96 2.75 16.28
N LEU A 200 -14.43 1.59 16.69
CA LEU A 200 -14.66 0.33 15.98
C LEU A 200 -16.14 -0.05 15.96
N GLU A 201 -16.87 0.17 17.06
CA GLU A 201 -18.31 -0.04 17.12
C GLU A 201 -19.05 0.94 16.19
N THR A 202 -18.62 2.19 16.14
CA THR A 202 -19.15 3.18 15.19
C THR A 202 -18.92 2.74 13.75
N LEU A 203 -17.70 2.32 13.39
CA LEU A 203 -17.37 1.79 12.07
C LEU A 203 -18.16 0.54 11.72
N ARG A 204 -18.34 -0.36 12.69
CA ARG A 204 -19.12 -1.58 12.53
C ARG A 204 -20.58 -1.27 12.22
N ARG A 205 -21.20 -0.36 12.97
CA ARG A 205 -22.59 0.07 12.74
C ARG A 205 -22.77 0.67 11.36
N ILE A 206 -21.93 1.66 10.97
CA ILE A 206 -22.05 2.28 9.64
C ILE A 206 -21.76 1.27 8.53
N SER A 207 -20.86 0.31 8.76
CA SER A 207 -20.57 -0.75 7.80
C SER A 207 -21.81 -1.61 7.56
N LEU A 208 -22.50 -2.01 8.63
CA LEU A 208 -23.74 -2.78 8.53
C LEU A 208 -24.85 -2.00 7.82
N GLU A 209 -24.99 -0.70 8.10
CA GLU A 209 -25.90 0.20 7.38
C GLU A 209 -25.56 0.25 5.87
N HIS A 210 -24.28 0.13 5.52
CA HIS A 210 -23.80 0.03 4.14
C HIS A 210 -23.71 -1.42 3.64
N SER A 211 -24.40 -2.40 4.25
CA SER A 211 -24.34 -3.82 3.83
C SER A 211 -22.92 -4.43 3.79
N LEU A 212 -21.97 -3.84 4.49
CA LEU A 212 -20.61 -4.35 4.67
C LEU A 212 -20.49 -5.01 6.06
N ARG A 213 -19.76 -6.12 6.11
CA ARG A 213 -19.54 -6.84 7.37
C ARG A 213 -18.06 -7.01 7.64
N LEU A 214 -17.61 -6.51 8.79
CA LEU A 214 -16.25 -6.77 9.27
C LEU A 214 -16.07 -8.27 9.52
N ASN A 215 -14.84 -8.76 9.35
CA ASN A 215 -14.46 -10.12 9.64
C ASN A 215 -13.52 -10.16 10.86
N PRO A 216 -14.05 -10.31 12.09
CA PRO A 216 -13.22 -10.26 13.29
C PRO A 216 -12.07 -11.27 13.29
N THR A 217 -12.24 -12.43 12.65
CA THR A 217 -11.19 -13.46 12.57
C THR A 217 -10.03 -13.11 11.65
N LYS A 218 -10.22 -12.15 10.76
CA LYS A 218 -9.19 -11.64 9.84
C LYS A 218 -8.68 -10.26 10.23
N CYS A 219 -9.45 -9.52 11.02
CA CYS A 219 -8.99 -8.29 11.65
C CYS A 219 -7.82 -8.60 12.60
N VAL A 220 -6.84 -7.69 12.66
CA VAL A 220 -5.63 -7.88 13.47
C VAL A 220 -5.25 -6.57 14.15
N THR A 221 -4.80 -6.66 15.40
CA THR A 221 -4.25 -5.53 16.15
C THR A 221 -2.72 -5.60 16.18
N MET A 222 -2.04 -4.47 16.06
CA MET A 222 -0.60 -4.33 16.30
C MET A 222 -0.35 -3.23 17.32
N LEU A 223 0.48 -3.52 18.32
CA LEU A 223 0.97 -2.55 19.29
C LEU A 223 2.37 -2.07 18.89
N PHE A 224 2.57 -0.76 18.91
CA PHE A 224 3.85 -0.10 18.67
C PHE A 224 4.26 0.66 19.93
N ALA A 225 5.35 0.22 20.54
CA ALA A 225 5.89 0.80 21.77
C ALA A 225 7.39 0.50 21.87
N SER A 226 8.11 1.22 22.73
CA SER A 226 9.49 0.84 23.05
C SER A 226 9.52 -0.56 23.67
N ARG A 227 10.60 -1.32 23.46
CA ARG A 227 10.69 -2.73 23.89
C ARG A 227 10.26 -2.99 25.34
N VAL A 228 10.62 -2.08 26.25
CA VAL A 228 10.23 -2.17 27.68
C VAL A 228 8.73 -1.96 27.84
N LYS A 229 8.18 -0.87 27.27
CA LYS A 229 6.75 -0.54 27.33
C LYS A 229 5.89 -1.59 26.62
N TYR A 230 6.38 -2.16 25.52
CA TYR A 230 5.67 -3.18 24.78
C TYR A 230 5.33 -4.39 25.66
N ALA A 231 6.31 -4.91 26.40
CA ALA A 231 6.10 -6.05 27.29
C ALA A 231 5.13 -5.73 28.45
N GLN A 232 5.14 -4.49 28.93
CA GLN A 232 4.26 -4.02 30.00
C GLN A 232 2.82 -3.84 29.52
N LEU A 233 2.63 -3.25 28.35
CA LEU A 233 1.31 -2.84 27.84
C LEU A 233 0.58 -3.96 27.10
N LEU A 234 1.30 -4.92 26.50
CA LEU A 234 0.69 -5.99 25.70
C LEU A 234 -0.45 -6.73 26.41
N PRO A 235 -0.34 -7.11 27.71
CA PRO A 235 -1.44 -7.76 28.44
C PRO A 235 -2.68 -6.88 28.63
N GLU A 236 -2.52 -5.55 28.58
CA GLU A 236 -3.60 -4.58 28.76
C GLU A 236 -4.32 -4.22 27.45
N VAL A 237 -3.80 -4.67 26.29
CA VAL A 237 -4.44 -4.42 24.99
C VAL A 237 -5.70 -5.26 24.85
N ASN A 238 -6.85 -4.63 25.01
CA ASN A 238 -8.16 -5.24 24.81
C ASN A 238 -8.94 -4.54 23.70
N ILE A 239 -8.73 -5.00 22.45
CA ILE A 239 -9.42 -4.48 21.27
C ILE A 239 -10.40 -5.54 20.75
N THR A 240 -11.66 -5.16 20.54
CA THR A 240 -12.74 -6.08 20.17
C THR A 240 -13.52 -5.58 18.96
N VAL A 241 -13.96 -6.49 18.10
CA VAL A 241 -14.93 -6.24 17.01
C VAL A 241 -15.99 -7.33 17.04
N ASP A 242 -17.28 -6.99 17.00
CA ASP A 242 -18.40 -7.95 17.16
C ASP A 242 -18.23 -8.85 18.41
N ASN A 243 -17.82 -8.25 19.54
CA ASN A 243 -17.52 -8.96 20.80
C ASN A 243 -16.42 -10.03 20.71
N VAL A 244 -15.66 -10.08 19.61
CA VAL A 244 -14.50 -10.95 19.44
C VAL A 244 -13.23 -10.15 19.72
N GLN A 245 -12.42 -10.61 20.66
CA GLN A 245 -11.10 -10.02 20.92
C GLN A 245 -10.17 -10.26 19.73
N LEU A 246 -9.61 -9.18 19.21
CA LEU A 246 -8.71 -9.24 18.06
C LEU A 246 -7.34 -9.77 18.49
N GLU A 247 -6.76 -10.63 17.64
CA GLU A 247 -5.42 -11.15 17.86
C GLU A 247 -4.40 -10.01 17.75
N VAL A 248 -3.53 -9.87 18.77
CA VAL A 248 -2.42 -8.92 18.72
C VAL A 248 -1.20 -9.58 18.09
N LYS A 249 -0.76 -9.08 16.93
CA LYS A 249 0.40 -9.60 16.20
C LYS A 249 1.59 -8.67 16.27
N ASN A 250 2.77 -9.29 16.37
CA ASN A 250 4.04 -8.62 16.19
C ASN A 250 4.43 -8.43 14.72
N GLU A 251 3.85 -9.22 13.81
CA GLU A 251 4.19 -9.21 12.39
C GLU A 251 2.91 -9.42 11.56
N VAL A 252 2.64 -8.52 10.61
CA VAL A 252 1.49 -8.64 9.68
C VAL A 252 1.88 -8.19 8.28
N LYS A 253 1.24 -8.79 7.27
CA LYS A 253 1.31 -8.30 5.89
C LYS A 253 0.24 -7.23 5.65
N VAL A 254 0.65 -6.01 5.33
CA VAL A 254 -0.22 -4.85 5.05
C VAL A 254 0.18 -4.27 3.70
N LEU A 255 -0.78 -4.13 2.78
CA LEU A 255 -0.56 -3.59 1.43
C LEU A 255 0.72 -4.14 0.77
N GLY A 256 0.88 -5.46 0.79
CA GLY A 256 2.00 -6.17 0.18
C GLY A 256 3.32 -6.20 0.98
N LEU A 257 3.48 -5.36 2.01
CA LEU A 257 4.68 -5.33 2.87
C LEU A 257 4.45 -6.10 4.17
N THR A 258 5.49 -6.78 4.67
CA THR A 258 5.44 -7.42 6.00
C THR A 258 6.00 -6.46 7.02
N ILE A 259 5.12 -5.92 7.87
CA ILE A 259 5.41 -4.93 8.90
C ILE A 259 5.57 -5.65 10.23
N ASP A 260 6.61 -5.30 10.99
CA ASP A 260 6.83 -5.74 12.37
C ASP A 260 6.65 -4.59 13.36
N SER A 261 6.37 -4.90 14.63
CA SER A 261 6.16 -3.93 15.72
C SER A 261 7.38 -3.03 15.99
N ASP A 262 8.59 -3.48 15.63
CA ASP A 262 9.82 -2.68 15.68
C ASP A 262 10.10 -1.92 14.36
N LEU A 263 9.26 -2.15 13.33
CA LEU A 263 9.31 -1.53 12.02
C LEU A 263 10.70 -1.66 11.35
N ARG A 264 11.30 -2.86 11.45
CA ARG A 264 12.63 -3.20 10.92
C ARG A 264 12.60 -3.91 9.57
N PHE A 265 11.46 -4.47 9.18
CA PHE A 265 11.20 -5.17 7.91
C PHE A 265 12.13 -6.38 7.67
N ASN A 266 12.69 -6.96 8.74
CA ASN A 266 13.64 -8.07 8.65
C ASN A 266 13.02 -9.30 7.98
N LYS A 267 11.77 -9.61 8.35
CA LYS A 267 11.04 -10.72 7.74
C LYS A 267 10.68 -10.42 6.30
N HIS A 268 10.20 -9.22 6.01
CA HIS A 268 9.90 -8.79 4.64
C HIS A 268 11.08 -9.04 3.70
N ILE A 269 12.27 -8.54 4.06
CA ILE A 269 13.48 -8.75 3.27
C ILE A 269 13.87 -10.22 3.19
N SER A 270 13.67 -11.00 4.25
CA SER A 270 13.95 -12.44 4.22
C SER A 270 13.04 -13.18 3.23
N ASN A 271 11.77 -12.81 3.15
CA ASN A 271 10.82 -13.34 2.17
C ASN A 271 11.20 -12.92 0.74
N CYS A 272 11.56 -11.65 0.53
CA CYS A 272 12.04 -11.15 -0.77
C CYS A 272 13.31 -11.85 -1.23
N VAL A 273 14.28 -12.04 -0.34
CA VAL A 273 15.51 -12.80 -0.60
C VAL A 273 15.19 -14.25 -0.98
N LYS A 274 14.31 -14.93 -0.25
CA LYS A 274 13.88 -16.30 -0.56
C LYS A 274 13.28 -16.39 -1.96
N LYS A 275 12.32 -15.52 -2.28
CA LYS A 275 11.69 -15.44 -3.61
C LYS A 275 12.71 -15.17 -4.72
N SER A 276 13.60 -14.21 -4.50
CA SER A 276 14.65 -13.84 -5.46
C SER A 276 15.63 -14.98 -5.74
N ILE A 277 16.04 -15.71 -4.70
CA ILE A 277 16.92 -16.88 -4.87
C ILE A 277 16.22 -17.99 -5.66
N ILE A 278 14.93 -18.24 -5.40
CA ILE A 278 14.15 -19.23 -6.16
C ILE A 278 14.10 -18.83 -7.64
N ASN A 279 13.74 -17.58 -7.94
CA ASN A 279 13.70 -17.07 -9.31
C ASN A 279 15.06 -17.20 -9.99
N LEU A 280 16.13 -16.80 -9.30
CA LEU A 280 17.48 -16.92 -9.83
C LEU A 280 17.89 -18.38 -10.09
N LYS A 281 17.55 -19.31 -9.20
CA LYS A 281 17.81 -20.76 -9.40
C LYS A 281 17.10 -21.31 -10.64
N ILE A 282 15.88 -20.86 -10.92
CA ILE A 282 15.15 -21.23 -12.13
C ILE A 282 15.91 -20.75 -13.37
N LEU A 283 16.38 -19.49 -13.37
CA LEU A 283 17.18 -18.93 -14.46
C LEU A 283 18.52 -19.66 -14.66
N TYR A 284 19.14 -20.15 -13.60
CA TYR A 284 20.39 -20.92 -13.70
C TYR A 284 20.24 -22.20 -14.54
N LYS A 285 19.06 -22.81 -14.61
CA LYS A 285 18.81 -24.01 -15.43
C LYS A 285 18.99 -23.74 -16.93
N SER A 286 18.64 -22.54 -17.38
CA SER A 286 18.75 -22.13 -18.79
C SER A 286 19.96 -21.23 -19.06
N ARG A 287 20.96 -21.17 -18.15
CA ARG A 287 22.09 -20.23 -18.27
C ARG A 287 22.89 -20.34 -19.57
N HIS A 288 22.93 -21.54 -20.16
CA HIS A 288 23.73 -21.85 -21.34
C HIS A 288 23.06 -21.40 -22.65
N ILE A 289 21.72 -21.30 -22.65
CA ILE A 289 20.94 -20.91 -23.83
C ILE A 289 20.59 -19.41 -23.83
N LEU A 290 20.74 -18.73 -22.69
CA LEU A 290 20.43 -17.31 -22.57
C LEU A 290 21.60 -16.42 -23.00
N SER A 291 21.32 -15.46 -23.89
CA SER A 291 22.26 -14.38 -24.21
C SER A 291 22.49 -13.45 -23.02
N GLU A 292 23.61 -12.73 -23.00
CA GLU A 292 23.91 -11.78 -21.92
C GLU A 292 22.79 -10.75 -21.72
N LYS A 293 22.30 -10.17 -22.82
CA LYS A 293 21.18 -9.22 -22.82
C LYS A 293 19.92 -9.80 -22.15
N LEU A 294 19.57 -11.04 -22.48
CA LEU A 294 18.43 -11.73 -21.86
C LEU A 294 18.68 -12.01 -20.38
N LYS A 295 19.89 -12.41 -19.98
CA LYS A 295 20.23 -12.62 -18.56
C LYS A 295 20.07 -11.34 -17.75
N ILE A 296 20.52 -10.20 -18.28
CA ILE A 296 20.37 -8.88 -17.66
C ILE A 296 18.88 -8.57 -17.47
N LEU A 297 18.09 -8.67 -18.55
CA LEU A 297 16.65 -8.38 -18.53
C LEU A 297 15.91 -9.26 -17.51
N LEU A 298 16.13 -10.58 -17.55
CA LEU A 298 15.47 -11.53 -16.64
C LEU A 298 15.88 -11.31 -15.18
N CYS A 299 17.15 -10.97 -14.92
CA CYS A 299 17.58 -10.63 -13.56
C CYS A 299 16.89 -9.36 -13.06
N GLN A 300 16.75 -8.33 -13.89
CA GLN A 300 16.04 -7.10 -13.53
C GLN A 300 14.56 -7.37 -13.26
N SER A 301 13.86 -8.01 -14.21
CA SER A 301 12.41 -8.14 -14.20
C SER A 301 11.88 -9.19 -13.20
N LEU A 302 12.65 -10.25 -12.93
CA LEU A 302 12.19 -11.36 -12.07
C LEU A 302 12.90 -11.45 -10.72
N VAL A 303 14.15 -10.98 -10.61
CA VAL A 303 14.95 -11.15 -9.37
C VAL A 303 15.08 -9.84 -8.61
N LEU A 304 15.57 -8.78 -9.24
CA LEU A 304 15.81 -7.50 -8.56
C LEU A 304 14.52 -6.71 -8.31
N SER A 305 13.56 -6.78 -9.24
CA SER A 305 12.24 -6.15 -9.12
C SER A 305 11.48 -6.55 -7.85
N VAL A 306 11.75 -7.72 -7.28
CA VAL A 306 11.17 -8.20 -6.01
C VAL A 306 11.43 -7.23 -4.86
N PHE A 307 12.55 -6.49 -4.92
CA PHE A 307 12.90 -5.50 -3.91
C PHE A 307 12.34 -4.11 -4.23
N ASN A 308 11.83 -3.83 -5.43
CA ASN A 308 11.41 -2.46 -5.77
C ASN A 308 10.07 -2.07 -5.10
N TYR A 309 9.20 -3.05 -4.83
CA TYR A 309 7.89 -2.77 -4.24
C TYR A 309 8.02 -2.34 -2.76
N GLY A 310 7.56 -1.12 -2.45
CA GLY A 310 7.53 -0.57 -1.09
C GLY A 310 8.90 -0.22 -0.50
N ASP A 311 9.94 -0.14 -1.31
CA ASP A 311 11.30 0.17 -0.85
C ASP A 311 11.48 1.60 -0.33
N THR A 312 10.62 2.52 -0.76
CA THR A 312 10.51 3.85 -0.19
C THR A 312 9.98 3.84 1.24
N VAL A 313 9.23 2.80 1.63
CA VAL A 313 8.73 2.58 3.00
C VAL A 313 9.80 1.92 3.85
N TYR A 314 10.29 0.74 3.46
CA TYR A 314 11.16 -0.06 4.31
C TYR A 314 12.65 0.32 4.20
N GLY A 315 13.06 0.91 3.08
CA GLY A 315 14.46 1.11 2.70
C GLY A 315 15.26 1.94 3.71
N PRO A 316 14.73 3.09 4.18
CA PRO A 316 15.33 3.89 5.24
C PRO A 316 15.50 3.17 6.60
N CYS A 317 14.72 2.12 6.84
CA CYS A 317 14.61 1.41 8.12
C CYS A 317 15.62 0.26 8.25
N LEU A 318 16.25 -0.11 7.13
CA LEU A 318 17.11 -1.29 7.07
C LEU A 318 18.42 -1.06 7.80
N ALA A 319 18.77 -1.98 8.70
CA ALA A 319 20.13 -2.08 9.19
C ALA A 319 21.10 -2.42 8.04
N GLN A 320 22.36 -1.98 8.18
CA GLN A 320 23.41 -2.24 7.21
C GLN A 320 23.53 -3.74 6.87
N ALA A 321 23.46 -4.62 7.88
CA ALA A 321 23.52 -6.07 7.67
C ALA A 321 22.40 -6.59 6.74
N ILE A 322 21.18 -6.05 6.86
CA ILE A 322 20.02 -6.43 6.05
C ILE A 322 20.13 -5.82 4.65
N SER A 323 20.53 -4.55 4.54
CA SER A 323 20.81 -3.89 3.26
C SER A 323 21.86 -4.66 2.44
N GLN A 324 22.90 -5.19 3.10
CA GLN A 324 23.93 -6.02 2.45
C GLN A 324 23.38 -7.37 1.94
N ARG A 325 22.30 -7.92 2.53
CA ARG A 325 21.66 -9.13 1.98
C ARG A 325 21.03 -8.85 0.63
N ILE A 326 20.40 -7.68 0.45
CA ILE A 326 19.84 -7.24 -0.84
C ILE A 326 20.98 -7.07 -1.87
N GLN A 327 22.07 -6.40 -1.48
CA GLN A 327 23.24 -6.23 -2.35
C GLN A 327 23.87 -7.56 -2.77
N LYS A 328 23.88 -8.56 -1.88
CA LYS A 328 24.35 -9.91 -2.21
C LYS A 328 23.52 -10.57 -3.31
N ILE A 329 22.20 -10.33 -3.37
CA ILE A 329 21.36 -10.85 -4.46
C ILE A 329 21.74 -10.22 -5.80
N GLN A 330 21.93 -8.90 -5.85
CA GLN A 330 22.44 -8.24 -7.06
C GLN A 330 23.79 -8.80 -7.49
N ASN A 331 24.69 -9.03 -6.53
CA ASN A 331 25.98 -9.66 -6.79
C ASN A 331 25.84 -11.11 -7.30
N TYR A 332 24.80 -11.86 -6.93
CA TYR A 332 24.53 -13.19 -7.50
C TYR A 332 23.99 -13.11 -8.92
N CYS A 333 23.16 -12.11 -9.24
CA CYS A 333 22.74 -11.83 -10.60
C CYS A 333 23.94 -11.52 -11.51
N LEU A 334 24.86 -10.68 -11.07
CA LEU A 334 26.09 -10.38 -11.84
C LEU A 334 26.94 -11.64 -12.08
N ARG A 335 27.03 -12.56 -11.11
CA ARG A 335 27.72 -13.84 -11.30
C ARG A 335 27.03 -14.72 -12.33
N PHE A 336 25.70 -14.75 -12.30
CA PHE A 336 24.91 -15.50 -13.27
C PHE A 336 25.10 -14.96 -14.69
N ILE A 337 25.06 -13.63 -14.86
CA ILE A 337 25.19 -12.95 -16.15
C ILE A 337 26.56 -13.24 -16.76
N TYR A 338 27.64 -12.97 -16.00
CA TYR A 338 29.02 -12.98 -16.51
C TYR A 338 29.80 -14.27 -16.20
N GLY A 339 29.15 -15.31 -15.68
CA GLY A 339 29.82 -16.59 -15.38
C GLY A 339 30.91 -16.50 -14.30
N ILE A 340 30.81 -15.57 -13.35
CA ILE A 340 31.87 -15.27 -12.38
C ILE A 340 31.82 -16.25 -11.19
N ARG A 341 32.98 -16.80 -10.82
CA ARG A 341 33.14 -17.69 -9.65
C ARG A 341 32.72 -17.00 -8.34
N LYS A 342 32.19 -17.78 -7.39
CA LYS A 342 31.61 -17.29 -6.11
C LYS A 342 32.50 -16.30 -5.36
N ARG A 343 33.80 -16.59 -5.23
CA ARG A 343 34.76 -15.80 -4.43
C ARG A 343 35.30 -14.55 -5.15
N ASN A 344 35.08 -14.42 -6.46
CA ASN A 344 35.63 -13.31 -7.23
C ASN A 344 34.81 -12.02 -6.98
N ARG A 345 35.49 -10.87 -7.07
CA ARG A 345 34.86 -9.55 -6.97
C ARG A 345 33.98 -9.30 -8.20
N VAL A 346 32.78 -8.77 -7.98
CA VAL A 346 31.78 -8.54 -9.05
C VAL A 346 31.38 -7.07 -9.24
N ARG A 347 31.78 -6.18 -8.33
CA ARG A 347 31.30 -4.78 -8.32
C ARG A 347 31.63 -4.02 -9.61
N HIS A 348 32.79 -4.29 -10.22
CA HIS A 348 33.19 -3.68 -11.49
C HIS A 348 32.22 -3.98 -12.65
N LYS A 349 31.46 -5.09 -12.57
CA LYS A 349 30.48 -5.47 -13.60
C LYS A 349 29.15 -4.71 -13.54
N LEU A 350 28.92 -3.91 -12.49
CA LEU A 350 27.73 -3.04 -12.44
C LEU A 350 27.73 -2.00 -13.58
N MET A 351 28.91 -1.51 -13.95
CA MET A 351 29.06 -0.55 -15.06
C MET A 351 28.66 -1.18 -16.40
N ASN A 352 29.05 -2.44 -16.63
CA ASN A 352 28.69 -3.19 -17.83
C ASN A 352 27.17 -3.36 -17.97
N THR A 353 26.45 -3.58 -16.86
CA THR A 353 24.98 -3.68 -16.88
C THR A 353 24.27 -2.31 -16.86
N LYS A 354 25.00 -1.21 -16.65
CA LYS A 354 24.47 0.12 -16.34
C LYS A 354 23.53 0.13 -15.12
N TRP A 355 23.79 -0.75 -14.15
CA TRP A 355 22.99 -0.82 -12.92
C TRP A 355 23.58 0.07 -11.83
N LEU A 356 22.70 0.75 -11.10
CA LEU A 356 23.03 1.30 -9.79
C LEU A 356 23.13 0.16 -8.77
N ASP A 357 23.89 0.38 -7.70
CA ASP A 357 23.84 -0.56 -6.56
C ASP A 357 22.47 -0.50 -5.88
N MET A 358 22.12 -1.54 -5.13
CA MET A 358 20.77 -1.66 -4.57
C MET A 358 20.45 -0.56 -3.55
N LYS A 359 21.46 0.06 -2.92
CA LYS A 359 21.26 1.19 -2.01
C LYS A 359 20.85 2.43 -2.82
N ASN A 360 21.57 2.71 -3.90
CA ASN A 360 21.32 3.86 -4.77
C ASN A 360 20.00 3.73 -5.55
N ILE A 361 19.58 2.50 -5.91
CA ILE A 361 18.24 2.27 -6.47
C ILE A 361 17.14 2.73 -5.50
N ARG A 362 17.21 2.30 -4.23
CA ARG A 362 16.22 2.71 -3.22
C ARG A 362 16.23 4.21 -2.97
N LEU A 363 17.43 4.82 -2.88
CA LEU A 363 17.57 6.27 -2.75
C LEU A 363 16.95 7.00 -3.95
N HIS A 364 17.15 6.49 -5.16
CA HIS A 364 16.55 7.04 -6.37
C HIS A 364 15.02 6.95 -6.33
N HIS A 365 14.43 5.80 -5.96
CA HIS A 365 12.98 5.67 -5.83
C HIS A 365 12.40 6.61 -4.75
N SER A 366 13.06 6.74 -3.60
CA SER A 366 12.67 7.69 -2.56
C SER A 366 12.73 9.13 -3.07
N ALA A 367 13.81 9.53 -3.72
CA ALA A 367 13.96 10.87 -4.30
C ALA A 367 12.89 11.17 -5.34
N THR A 368 12.61 10.22 -6.24
CA THR A 368 11.56 10.35 -7.25
C THR A 368 10.19 10.52 -6.60
N LEU A 369 9.84 9.68 -5.62
CA LEU A 369 8.58 9.77 -4.89
C LEU A 369 8.43 11.14 -4.20
N PHE A 370 9.47 11.60 -3.52
CA PHE A 370 9.46 12.90 -2.82
C PHE A 370 9.31 14.07 -3.78
N LYS A 371 9.99 14.02 -4.92
CA LYS A 371 9.84 15.02 -5.99
C LYS A 371 8.41 15.04 -6.53
N THR A 372 7.83 13.87 -6.82
CA THR A 372 6.45 13.75 -7.29
C THR A 372 5.46 14.32 -6.27
N ILE A 373 5.64 14.05 -4.97
CA ILE A 373 4.77 14.61 -3.92
C ILE A 373 4.85 16.13 -3.86
N ILE A 374 6.04 16.71 -3.98
CA ILE A 374 6.23 18.17 -3.95
C ILE A 374 5.60 18.82 -5.19
N LEU A 375 5.88 18.28 -6.38
CA LEU A 375 5.41 18.86 -7.65
C LEU A 375 3.89 18.79 -7.78
N ASN A 376 3.33 17.62 -7.47
CA ASN A 376 1.90 17.36 -7.66
C ASN A 376 1.08 17.75 -6.42
N LYS A 377 1.73 18.13 -5.32
CA LYS A 377 1.09 18.38 -4.01
C LYS A 377 0.18 17.24 -3.53
N SER A 378 0.51 16.00 -3.93
CA SER A 378 -0.33 14.82 -3.73
C SER A 378 0.53 13.59 -3.35
N PRO A 379 0.11 12.74 -2.40
CA PRO A 379 -1.12 12.87 -1.60
C PRO A 379 -1.06 14.00 -0.58
N GLN A 380 -2.19 14.66 -0.35
CA GLN A 380 -2.27 15.83 0.54
C GLN A 380 -1.77 15.51 1.97
N TYR A 381 -2.07 14.33 2.50
CA TYR A 381 -1.62 13.91 3.83
C TYR A 381 -0.10 13.76 3.98
N LEU A 382 0.64 13.50 2.89
CA LEU A 382 2.11 13.52 2.90
C LEU A 382 2.64 14.91 2.60
N TYR A 383 2.03 15.62 1.66
CA TYR A 383 2.43 16.98 1.31
C TYR A 383 2.35 17.91 2.52
N ASN A 384 1.27 17.83 3.30
CA ASN A 384 1.08 18.61 4.53
C ASN A 384 2.12 18.34 5.62
N LYS A 385 2.87 17.24 5.52
CA LYS A 385 3.96 16.90 6.47
C LYS A 385 5.27 17.61 6.12
N ILE A 386 5.38 18.20 4.93
CA ILE A 386 6.59 18.86 4.43
C ILE A 386 6.67 20.28 5.01
N ARG A 387 7.87 20.64 5.51
CA ARG A 387 8.16 22.00 5.98
C ARG A 387 9.16 22.66 5.05
N PHE A 388 8.71 23.64 4.28
CA PHE A 388 9.57 24.49 3.48
C PHE A 388 10.22 25.54 4.37
N ARG A 389 11.49 25.89 4.12
CA ARG A 389 12.09 27.08 4.73
C ARG A 389 11.41 28.31 4.15
N THR A 390 10.57 28.99 4.93
CA THR A 390 10.01 30.29 4.58
C THR A 390 11.10 31.37 4.66
N ASP A 391 11.03 32.32 3.73
CA ASP A 391 12.01 33.38 3.47
C ASP A 391 12.47 34.13 4.73
N HIS A 392 13.77 34.11 4.99
CA HIS A 392 14.43 35.34 5.42
C HIS A 392 14.71 36.16 4.14
N ASN A 393 14.54 37.48 4.18
CA ASN A 393 14.87 38.43 3.09
C ASN A 393 16.37 38.47 2.72
N LEU A 394 17.15 37.49 3.19
CA LEU A 394 18.57 37.35 2.96
C LEU A 394 18.79 36.22 1.96
N ASN A 395 19.52 36.51 0.90
CA ASN A 395 19.91 35.56 -0.14
C ASN A 395 20.94 34.56 0.44
N THR A 396 20.46 33.59 1.21
CA THR A 396 21.30 32.53 1.77
C THR A 396 21.47 31.40 0.73
N ARG A 397 22.62 30.71 0.74
CA ARG A 397 22.97 29.60 -0.17
C ARG A 397 21.97 28.41 -0.18
N PHE A 398 20.91 28.45 0.64
CA PHE A 398 19.96 27.34 0.88
C PHE A 398 18.48 27.73 0.71
N LYS A 399 18.19 28.81 -0.05
CA LYS A 399 16.82 29.21 -0.38
C LYS A 399 16.10 28.07 -1.12
N GLY A 400 14.94 27.62 -0.61
CA GLY A 400 14.17 26.50 -1.18
C GLY A 400 14.46 25.10 -0.58
N ASN A 401 15.40 24.99 0.37
CA ASN A 401 15.62 23.74 1.09
C ASN A 401 14.45 23.38 2.01
N LEU A 402 14.22 22.08 2.17
CA LEU A 402 13.29 21.54 3.15
C LEU A 402 13.93 21.53 4.54
N THR A 403 13.12 21.75 5.57
CA THR A 403 13.59 21.67 6.97
C THR A 403 13.26 20.30 7.54
N PRO A 404 14.26 19.49 7.93
CA PRO A 404 13.98 18.29 8.71
C PRO A 404 13.33 18.69 10.04
N PRO A 405 12.26 18.02 10.47
CA PRO A 405 11.68 18.25 11.79
C PRO A 405 12.68 17.88 12.90
N SER A 406 12.53 18.52 14.06
CA SER A 406 13.28 18.12 15.26
C SER A 406 12.87 16.73 15.73
N HIS A 407 13.81 16.01 16.34
CA HIS A 407 13.63 14.64 16.79
C HIS A 407 14.39 14.37 18.08
N LYS A 408 13.93 13.39 18.85
CA LYS A 408 14.56 12.96 20.11
C LYS A 408 15.42 11.71 19.94
N THR A 409 15.12 10.88 18.94
CA THR A 409 15.70 9.54 18.79
C THR A 409 16.32 9.34 17.40
N ALA A 410 17.49 8.69 17.34
CA ALA A 410 18.12 8.33 16.06
C ALA A 410 17.26 7.36 15.21
N THR A 411 16.27 6.70 15.82
CA THR A 411 15.27 5.90 15.11
C THR A 411 14.37 6.75 14.22
N PHE A 412 14.09 8.00 14.61
CA PHE A 412 13.24 8.91 13.86
C PHE A 412 13.88 9.36 12.54
N GLU A 413 15.21 9.39 12.48
CA GLU A 413 15.97 9.74 11.28
C GLU A 413 15.74 8.78 10.11
N ARG A 414 15.05 7.66 10.34
CA ARG A 414 14.74 6.62 9.35
C ARG A 414 13.38 6.80 8.67
N TRP A 415 12.64 7.89 8.90
CA TRP A 415 11.25 7.98 8.40
C TRP A 415 11.02 9.12 7.43
N PHE A 416 9.85 9.05 6.77
CA PHE A 416 9.45 9.94 5.69
C PHE A 416 9.77 11.40 5.98
N SER A 417 9.24 11.93 7.09
CA SER A 417 9.32 13.37 7.38
C SER A 417 10.73 13.88 7.64
N TYR A 418 11.65 13.01 8.05
CA TYR A 418 13.06 13.36 8.25
C TYR A 418 13.92 13.03 7.01
N ASN A 419 13.76 11.83 6.43
CA ASN A 419 14.52 11.40 5.26
C ASN A 419 14.21 12.24 4.04
N MET A 420 12.97 12.68 3.88
CA MET A 420 12.58 13.45 2.70
C MET A 420 13.36 14.75 2.59
N PRO A 421 13.39 15.63 3.60
CA PRO A 421 14.25 16.81 3.58
C PRO A 421 15.72 16.48 3.33
N THR A 422 16.25 15.45 3.98
CA THR A 422 17.66 15.04 3.86
C THR A 422 18.00 14.59 2.43
N ILE A 423 17.16 13.76 1.82
CA ILE A 423 17.34 13.27 0.45
C ILE A 423 17.13 14.41 -0.54
N TYR A 424 16.06 15.20 -0.39
CA TYR A 424 15.74 16.31 -1.28
C TYR A 424 16.83 17.38 -1.31
N ASN A 425 17.32 17.80 -0.14
CA ASN A 425 18.37 18.81 -0.03
C ASN A 425 19.73 18.31 -0.54
N ALA A 426 19.94 17.00 -0.63
CA ALA A 426 21.13 16.40 -1.21
C ALA A 426 21.06 16.25 -2.73
N LEU A 427 19.90 16.52 -3.36
CA LEU A 427 19.78 16.50 -4.82
C LEU A 427 20.47 17.74 -5.43
N PRO A 428 21.24 17.59 -6.54
CA PRO A 428 21.81 18.73 -7.24
C PRO A 428 20.72 19.71 -7.71
N LEU A 429 20.89 21.00 -7.41
CA LEU A 429 19.95 22.08 -7.79
C LEU A 429 19.46 22.06 -9.26
N PRO A 430 20.24 21.64 -10.29
CA PRO A 430 19.76 21.58 -11.67
C PRO A 430 18.73 20.44 -11.93
N GLN A 431 18.65 19.42 -11.07
CA GLN A 431 17.72 18.29 -11.22
C GLN A 431 16.36 18.52 -10.58
N ILE A 432 16.21 19.60 -9.78
CA ILE A 432 14.90 20.04 -9.29
C ILE A 432 14.08 20.60 -10.46
N ALA A 433 14.72 21.28 -11.42
CA ALA A 433 14.09 21.84 -12.63
C ALA A 433 14.09 20.90 -13.87
N VAL A 434 15.10 20.02 -14.05
CA VAL A 434 15.24 19.20 -15.27
C VAL A 434 15.03 17.71 -14.99
N CYS A 435 13.77 17.26 -14.85
CA CYS A 435 13.39 15.85 -15.15
C CYS A 435 11.98 15.75 -15.75
N GLN A 436 11.63 16.60 -16.72
CA GLN A 436 10.47 16.35 -17.59
C GLN A 436 10.75 15.26 -18.65
N LEU A 437 11.96 14.69 -18.69
CA LEU A 437 12.42 13.82 -19.79
C LEU A 437 12.30 12.30 -19.58
N PHE A 438 11.78 11.80 -18.45
CA PHE A 438 11.76 10.33 -18.20
C PHE A 438 10.42 9.72 -17.79
N GLN A 439 9.31 10.45 -17.94
CA GLN A 439 7.96 9.88 -17.79
C GLN A 439 7.50 8.98 -18.95
N LYS A 440 8.33 8.74 -19.98
CA LYS A 440 7.92 7.97 -21.18
C LYS A 440 8.46 6.55 -21.32
N ASN A 441 9.22 6.01 -20.37
CA ASN A 441 9.78 4.64 -20.50
C ASN A 441 9.76 3.83 -19.19
N ILE A 442 8.57 3.64 -18.61
CA ILE A 442 8.24 2.46 -17.80
C ILE A 442 6.92 1.90 -18.31
#